data_AF-A0AAW9DQ64-F1
#
_entry.id   AF-A0AAW9DQ64-F1
#
_cell.length_a   1.000
_cell.length_b   1.000
_cell.length_c   1.000
_cell.angle_alpha   90.00
_cell.angle_beta   90.00
_cell.angle_gamma   90.00
#
_symmetry.space_group_name_H-M   'P 1'
#
loop_
_entity.id
_entity.type
_entity.pdbx_description
1 polymer ?
#
loop_
_entity_poly.entity_id
_entity_poly.type
_entity_poly.pdbx_seq_one_letter_code
_entity_poly.pdbx_strand_id
1 'polypeptide(L)'
;MHRSGTSALTRVIALCGAGLPRHLMPASENVNATGFWESQALVDFHDEVLAATGSTWSDVRHLPPAWFAGEAALKFHHRLGALLDIEYGDMPLIVVKDPRLCRLLPLWLPVLRERNITPRVVIPVRHPHEVAASLERREGFDQARAIALWQTHMLDAERDSRGLVRGFVAYNALLADWETEIARLGDAIGIDLVATVDRDAVSRFLSAGLRHHVVGPGDAALPEWVAGVYRWMMAAVSGQEPPCGDLDGIAAAMAQANAYYGPVVAALETELATRMTERQHWIDTAVDRYAIIEDLRREIERLSAFQPDAAGVGSNS
;
A
#
# COMPACT_ATOMS: atom_id res chain seq x y z
N MET A 1 3.72 -5.58 -0.20
CA MET A 1 4.08 -4.21 -0.61
C MET A 1 3.22 -3.72 -1.78
N HIS A 2 2.73 -2.48 -1.71
CA HIS A 2 1.97 -1.86 -2.80
C HIS A 2 2.82 -1.74 -4.07
N ARG A 3 2.18 -1.78 -5.25
CA ARG A 3 2.82 -1.62 -6.58
C ARG A 3 3.86 -2.69 -6.97
N SER A 4 4.03 -3.74 -6.17
CA SER A 4 4.84 -4.92 -6.52
C SER A 4 4.16 -5.90 -7.48
N GLY A 5 2.99 -5.56 -8.04
CA GLY A 5 2.25 -6.46 -8.96
C GLY A 5 1.19 -7.34 -8.30
N THR A 6 0.86 -7.09 -7.02
CA THR A 6 -0.15 -7.85 -6.25
C THR A 6 -1.51 -7.93 -6.94
N SER A 7 -1.97 -6.84 -7.58
CA SER A 7 -3.28 -6.82 -8.27
C SER A 7 -3.28 -7.73 -9.50
N ALA A 8 -2.22 -7.69 -10.31
CA ALA A 8 -2.09 -8.54 -11.49
C ALA A 8 -2.08 -10.02 -11.10
N LEU A 9 -1.24 -10.37 -10.11
CA LEU A 9 -1.13 -11.73 -9.62
C LEU A 9 -2.44 -12.25 -9.02
N THR A 10 -3.13 -11.42 -8.22
CA THR A 10 -4.43 -11.80 -7.63
C THR A 10 -5.46 -12.10 -8.70
N ARG A 11 -5.52 -11.27 -9.76
CA ARG A 11 -6.44 -11.51 -10.86
C ARG A 11 -6.12 -12.80 -11.61
N VAL A 12 -4.84 -13.08 -11.84
CA VAL A 12 -4.43 -14.34 -12.50
C VAL A 12 -4.83 -15.54 -11.63
N ILE A 13 -4.55 -15.53 -10.33
CA ILE A 13 -4.95 -16.62 -9.40
C ILE A 13 -6.48 -16.77 -9.36
N ALA A 14 -7.24 -15.67 -9.41
CA ALA A 14 -8.70 -15.75 -9.49
C ALA A 14 -9.19 -16.39 -10.81
N LEU A 15 -8.53 -16.09 -11.94
CA LEU A 15 -8.80 -16.72 -13.24
C LEU A 15 -8.34 -18.18 -13.31
N CYS A 16 -7.47 -18.60 -12.37
CA CYS A 16 -7.12 -20.00 -12.13
C CYS A 16 -8.16 -20.74 -11.26
N GLY A 17 -9.20 -20.07 -10.76
CA GLY A 17 -10.31 -20.69 -10.02
C GLY A 17 -10.38 -20.33 -8.53
N ALA A 18 -9.51 -19.45 -8.02
CA ALA A 18 -9.64 -18.96 -6.66
C ALA A 18 -10.79 -17.94 -6.52
N GLY A 19 -11.56 -18.05 -5.44
CA GLY A 19 -12.63 -17.14 -5.10
C GLY A 19 -12.13 -15.75 -4.69
N LEU A 20 -12.74 -14.72 -5.26
CA LEU A 20 -12.58 -13.32 -4.86
C LEU A 20 -13.58 -12.96 -3.75
N PRO A 21 -13.32 -11.90 -2.96
CA PRO A 21 -14.28 -11.45 -1.96
C PRO A 21 -15.59 -11.00 -2.61
N ARG A 22 -16.71 -11.17 -1.89
CA ARG A 22 -18.05 -10.75 -2.33
C ARG A 22 -18.14 -9.26 -2.60
N HIS A 23 -17.47 -8.43 -1.79
CA HIS A 23 -17.54 -6.98 -1.90
C HIS A 23 -16.17 -6.40 -2.28
N LEU A 24 -15.92 -6.34 -3.59
CA LEU A 24 -14.68 -5.78 -4.13
C LEU A 24 -14.61 -4.26 -3.94
N MET A 25 -13.42 -3.79 -3.56
CA MET A 25 -13.05 -2.38 -3.65
C MET A 25 -13.22 -1.87 -5.09
N PRO A 26 -13.92 -0.74 -5.31
CA PRO A 26 -14.13 -0.17 -6.63
C PRO A 26 -12.80 0.10 -7.35
N ALA A 27 -12.75 -0.18 -8.64
CA ALA A 27 -11.64 0.26 -9.48
C ALA A 27 -11.57 1.80 -9.53
N SER A 28 -10.37 2.33 -9.69
CA SER A 28 -10.15 3.77 -9.86
C SER A 28 -9.30 3.99 -11.09
N GLU A 29 -9.86 4.66 -12.11
CA GLU A 29 -9.23 4.84 -13.43
C GLU A 29 -7.82 5.45 -13.32
N ASN A 30 -7.62 6.39 -12.39
CA ASN A 30 -6.34 7.10 -12.22
C ASN A 30 -5.32 6.37 -11.32
N VAL A 31 -5.73 5.30 -10.62
CA VAL A 31 -4.88 4.61 -9.63
C VAL A 31 -4.64 3.15 -10.01
N ASN A 32 -5.71 2.43 -10.36
CA ASN A 32 -5.69 1.06 -10.81
C ASN A 32 -6.94 0.74 -11.65
N ALA A 33 -6.89 1.09 -12.93
CA ALA A 33 -7.99 0.93 -13.88
C ALA A 33 -8.43 -0.54 -14.08
N THR A 34 -7.55 -1.50 -13.81
CA THR A 34 -7.84 -2.94 -13.97
C THR A 34 -8.39 -3.60 -12.71
N GLY A 35 -8.65 -2.83 -11.65
CA GLY A 35 -9.25 -3.30 -10.40
C GLY A 35 -8.23 -3.64 -9.32
N PHE A 36 -8.58 -3.38 -8.06
CA PHE A 36 -7.74 -3.66 -6.91
C PHE A 36 -7.73 -5.14 -6.51
N TRP A 37 -8.86 -5.82 -6.74
CA TRP A 37 -9.09 -7.23 -6.34
C TRP A 37 -8.98 -7.41 -4.81
N GLU A 38 -9.34 -6.37 -4.06
CA GLU A 38 -9.30 -6.28 -2.60
C GLU A 38 -10.72 -6.27 -2.05
N SER A 39 -10.94 -6.79 -0.84
CA SER A 39 -12.18 -6.51 -0.10
C SER A 39 -12.06 -5.14 0.55
N GLN A 40 -13.01 -4.24 0.30
CA GLN A 40 -13.00 -2.92 0.94
C GLN A 40 -13.10 -3.04 2.47
N ALA A 41 -13.90 -3.98 2.96
CA ALA A 41 -14.07 -4.19 4.40
C ALA A 41 -12.77 -4.67 5.08
N LEU A 42 -12.00 -5.55 4.42
CA LEU A 42 -10.66 -5.94 4.91
C LEU A 42 -9.66 -4.80 4.83
N VAL A 43 -9.75 -3.96 3.78
CA VAL A 43 -8.90 -2.79 3.62
C VAL A 43 -9.09 -1.81 4.77
N ASP A 44 -10.34 -1.48 5.10
CA ASP A 44 -10.69 -0.58 6.20
C ASP A 44 -10.29 -1.19 7.55
N PHE A 45 -10.54 -2.49 7.74
CA PHE A 45 -10.11 -3.23 8.92
C PHE A 45 -8.59 -3.19 9.13
N HIS A 46 -7.80 -3.35 8.07
CA HIS A 46 -6.34 -3.28 8.17
C HIS A 46 -5.84 -1.87 8.52
N ASP A 47 -6.49 -0.82 8.04
CA ASP A 47 -6.15 0.55 8.46
C ASP A 47 -6.44 0.78 9.95
N GLU A 48 -7.56 0.25 10.46
CA GLU A 48 -7.86 0.31 11.90
C GLU A 48 -6.82 -0.45 12.75
N VAL A 49 -6.41 -1.64 12.31
CA VAL A 49 -5.38 -2.44 13.00
C VAL A 49 -4.05 -1.69 13.02
N LEU A 50 -3.63 -1.13 11.89
CA LEU A 50 -2.39 -0.35 11.79
C LEU A 50 -2.46 0.90 12.69
N ALA A 51 -3.57 1.63 12.67
CA ALA A 51 -3.77 2.79 13.54
C ALA A 51 -3.68 2.41 15.03
N ALA A 52 -4.24 1.26 15.42
CA ALA A 52 -4.16 0.74 16.80
C ALA A 52 -2.74 0.32 17.23
N THR A 53 -1.82 0.10 16.27
CA THR A 53 -0.39 -0.09 16.54
C THR A 53 0.41 1.23 16.57
N GLY A 54 -0.25 2.37 16.31
CA GLY A 54 0.43 3.66 16.12
C GLY A 54 1.20 3.76 14.79
N SER A 55 0.82 2.93 13.80
CA SER A 55 1.48 2.83 12.50
C SER A 55 0.50 3.17 11.37
N THR A 56 1.03 3.31 10.16
CA THR A 56 0.25 3.30 8.91
C THR A 56 0.87 2.29 7.95
N TRP A 57 0.24 2.08 6.79
CA TRP A 57 0.84 1.27 5.72
C TRP A 57 2.16 1.88 5.20
N SER A 58 2.30 3.20 5.33
CA SER A 58 3.44 3.98 4.85
C SER A 58 4.50 4.23 5.94
N ASP A 59 4.45 3.47 7.03
CA ASP A 59 5.46 3.47 8.08
C ASP A 59 6.62 2.53 7.71
N VAL A 60 7.84 3.06 7.71
CA VAL A 60 9.07 2.32 7.41
C VAL A 60 9.61 1.54 8.60
N ARG A 61 8.98 1.64 9.77
CA ARG A 61 9.35 0.87 10.97
C ARG A 61 8.58 -0.45 10.99
N HIS A 62 9.15 -1.48 11.59
CA HIS A 62 8.44 -2.74 11.84
C HIS A 62 7.36 -2.54 12.91
N LEU A 63 6.26 -3.29 12.79
CA LEU A 63 5.24 -3.33 13.84
C LEU A 63 5.78 -4.04 15.10
N PRO A 64 5.46 -3.59 16.31
CA PRO A 64 5.94 -4.22 17.54
C PRO A 64 5.41 -5.67 17.66
N PRO A 65 6.27 -6.71 17.67
CA PRO A 65 5.79 -8.10 17.72
C PRO A 65 4.92 -8.41 18.94
N ALA A 66 5.24 -7.80 20.08
CA ALA A 66 4.49 -7.95 21.32
C ALA A 66 3.03 -7.44 21.24
N TRP A 67 2.72 -6.53 20.30
CA TRP A 67 1.36 -6.02 20.12
C TRP A 67 0.40 -7.12 19.70
N PHE A 68 0.82 -8.04 18.82
CA PHE A 68 0.00 -9.14 18.32
C PHE A 68 -0.36 -10.18 19.40
N ALA A 69 0.39 -10.22 20.50
CA ALA A 69 0.10 -11.07 21.66
C ALA A 69 -0.72 -10.34 22.75
N GLY A 70 -0.97 -9.03 22.59
CA GLY A 70 -1.67 -8.21 23.56
C GLY A 70 -3.20 -8.31 23.46
N GLU A 71 -3.88 -7.83 24.50
CA GLU A 71 -5.35 -7.80 24.58
C GLU A 71 -5.98 -6.96 23.44
N ALA A 72 -5.27 -5.93 22.97
CA ALA A 72 -5.73 -5.11 21.85
C ALA A 72 -5.91 -5.94 20.56
N ALA A 73 -5.02 -6.90 20.29
CA ALA A 73 -5.10 -7.76 19.11
C ALA A 73 -6.29 -8.73 19.18
N LEU A 74 -6.67 -9.21 20.37
CA LEU A 74 -7.83 -10.10 20.56
C LEU A 74 -9.14 -9.46 20.09
N LYS A 75 -9.29 -8.14 20.23
CA LYS A 75 -10.48 -7.42 19.74
C LYS A 75 -10.60 -7.48 18.21
N PHE A 76 -9.47 -7.50 17.51
CA PHE A 76 -9.41 -7.60 16.05
C PHE A 76 -9.56 -9.04 15.57
N HIS A 77 -9.10 -10.01 16.35
CA HIS A 77 -9.15 -11.45 16.03
C HIS A 77 -10.57 -11.93 15.68
N HIS A 78 -11.56 -11.65 16.52
CA HIS A 78 -12.95 -12.05 16.25
C HIS A 78 -13.56 -11.34 15.04
N ARG A 79 -13.24 -10.05 14.86
CA ARG A 79 -13.73 -9.25 13.73
C ARG A 79 -13.16 -9.75 12.40
N LEU A 80 -11.86 -10.07 12.36
CA LEU A 80 -11.23 -10.66 11.17
C LEU A 80 -11.92 -11.96 10.78
N GLY A 81 -12.18 -12.82 11.76
CA GLY A 81 -12.91 -14.06 11.54
C GLY A 81 -14.28 -13.84 10.88
N ALA A 82 -15.09 -12.94 11.45
CA ALA A 82 -16.40 -12.61 10.88
C ALA A 82 -16.31 -12.01 9.47
N LEU A 83 -15.28 -11.19 9.20
CA LEU A 83 -15.05 -10.64 7.86
C LEU A 83 -14.72 -11.73 6.84
N LEU A 84 -13.95 -12.75 7.22
CA LEU A 84 -13.69 -13.90 6.33
C LEU A 84 -14.99 -14.63 5.99
N ASP A 85 -15.84 -14.86 6.99
CA ASP A 85 -17.11 -15.56 6.81
C ASP A 85 -18.06 -14.74 5.88
N ILE A 86 -18.10 -13.41 6.02
CA ILE A 86 -18.89 -12.51 5.19
C ILE A 86 -18.36 -12.44 3.75
N GLU A 87 -17.06 -12.22 3.59
CA GLU A 87 -16.45 -11.91 2.30
C GLU A 87 -16.23 -13.14 1.44
N TYR A 88 -16.02 -14.31 2.04
CA TYR A 88 -15.63 -15.52 1.33
C TYR A 88 -16.60 -16.68 1.55
N GLY A 89 -17.26 -16.77 2.71
CA GLY A 89 -18.13 -17.90 3.05
C GLY A 89 -17.40 -19.24 2.94
N ASP A 90 -18.07 -20.25 2.38
CA ASP A 90 -17.57 -21.63 2.31
C ASP A 90 -16.80 -21.95 1.01
N MET A 91 -16.24 -20.94 0.34
CA MET A 91 -15.46 -21.16 -0.89
C MET A 91 -14.24 -22.06 -0.60
N PRO A 92 -14.01 -23.14 -1.38
CA PRO A 92 -12.98 -24.13 -1.07
C PRO A 92 -11.55 -23.62 -1.32
N LEU A 93 -11.40 -22.64 -2.22
CA LEU A 93 -10.15 -21.96 -2.51
C LEU A 93 -10.45 -20.47 -2.67
N ILE A 94 -9.77 -19.65 -1.90
CA ILE A 94 -9.94 -18.19 -1.92
C ILE A 94 -8.59 -17.51 -2.10
N VAL A 95 -8.61 -16.32 -2.71
CA VAL A 95 -7.46 -15.43 -2.75
C VAL A 95 -7.78 -14.16 -1.95
N VAL A 96 -6.98 -13.93 -0.92
CA VAL A 96 -7.01 -12.69 -0.15
C VAL A 96 -5.86 -11.82 -0.59
N LYS A 97 -6.17 -10.62 -1.05
CA LYS A 97 -5.15 -9.62 -1.35
C LYS A 97 -5.40 -8.36 -0.54
N ASP A 98 -4.34 -7.95 0.11
CA ASP A 98 -4.11 -6.61 0.60
C ASP A 98 -2.58 -6.49 0.75
N PRO A 99 -1.92 -5.48 0.15
CA PRO A 99 -0.47 -5.35 0.23
C PRO A 99 0.10 -5.20 1.65
N ARG A 100 -0.75 -4.88 2.65
CA ARG A 100 -0.44 -4.77 4.10
C ARG A 100 -0.48 -6.12 4.82
N LEU A 101 -1.01 -7.18 4.20
CA LEU A 101 -1.01 -8.53 4.79
C LEU A 101 0.39 -8.98 5.21
N CYS A 102 1.43 -8.59 4.48
CA CYS A 102 2.80 -8.93 4.86
C CYS A 102 3.20 -8.41 6.24
N ARG A 103 2.57 -7.33 6.73
CA ARG A 103 2.81 -6.75 8.05
C ARG A 103 1.84 -7.27 9.10
N LEU A 104 0.66 -7.71 8.67
CA LEU A 104 -0.44 -8.12 9.54
C LEU A 104 -0.60 -9.64 9.63
N LEU A 105 0.24 -10.41 8.93
CA LEU A 105 0.20 -11.87 8.92
C LEU A 105 0.22 -12.48 10.34
N PRO A 106 0.97 -11.95 11.32
CA PRO A 106 0.90 -12.46 12.69
C PRO A 106 -0.49 -12.40 13.34
N LEU A 107 -1.33 -11.41 12.98
CA LEU A 107 -2.74 -11.33 13.41
C LEU A 107 -3.61 -12.37 12.71
N TRP A 108 -3.30 -12.67 11.44
CA TRP A 108 -4.10 -13.58 10.60
C TRP A 108 -3.90 -15.05 10.95
N LEU A 109 -2.66 -15.48 11.22
CA LEU A 109 -2.35 -16.90 11.38
C LEU A 109 -3.17 -17.61 12.48
N PRO A 110 -3.38 -17.02 13.68
CA PRO A 110 -4.26 -17.61 14.69
C PRO A 110 -5.71 -17.75 14.20
N VAL A 111 -6.27 -16.74 13.53
CA VAL A 111 -7.65 -16.77 13.01
C VAL A 111 -7.82 -17.84 11.94
N LEU A 112 -6.87 -17.95 11.01
CA LEU A 112 -6.89 -18.98 9.97
C LEU A 112 -6.82 -20.39 10.55
N ARG A 113 -5.97 -20.59 11.58
CA ARG A 113 -5.85 -21.87 12.29
C ARG A 113 -7.17 -22.28 12.95
N GLU A 114 -7.83 -21.37 13.66
CA GLU A 114 -9.12 -21.63 14.30
C GLU A 114 -10.23 -22.01 13.30
N ARG A 115 -10.14 -21.48 12.08
CA ARG A 115 -11.08 -21.76 10.99
C ARG A 115 -10.70 -22.97 10.13
N ASN A 116 -9.62 -23.67 10.48
CA ASN A 116 -9.06 -24.76 9.67
C ASN A 116 -8.74 -24.34 8.22
N ILE A 117 -8.42 -23.07 8.00
CA ILE A 117 -7.97 -22.56 6.70
C ILE A 117 -6.46 -22.73 6.63
N THR A 118 -5.97 -23.45 5.62
CA THR A 118 -4.53 -23.64 5.41
C THR A 118 -3.98 -22.52 4.52
N PRO A 119 -3.18 -21.56 5.06
CA PRO A 119 -2.64 -20.49 4.24
C PRO A 119 -1.54 -20.99 3.29
N ARG A 120 -1.58 -20.49 2.05
CA ARG A 120 -0.47 -20.51 1.11
C ARG A 120 -0.06 -19.08 0.82
N VAL A 121 1.20 -18.73 1.06
CA VAL A 121 1.66 -17.34 0.93
C VAL A 121 2.26 -17.12 -0.46
N VAL A 122 1.77 -16.11 -1.17
CA VAL A 122 2.33 -15.72 -2.47
C VAL A 122 2.96 -14.34 -2.34
N ILE A 123 4.27 -14.24 -2.62
CA ILE A 123 5.06 -13.02 -2.46
C ILE A 123 5.48 -12.52 -3.85
N PRO A 124 4.81 -11.49 -4.40
CA PRO A 124 5.24 -10.87 -5.64
C PRO A 124 6.46 -9.98 -5.40
N VAL A 125 7.48 -10.17 -6.23
CA VAL A 125 8.76 -9.46 -6.18
C VAL A 125 8.86 -8.55 -7.40
N ARG A 126 9.14 -7.27 -7.17
CA ARG A 126 9.40 -6.28 -8.22
C ARG A 126 10.59 -5.44 -7.82
N HIS A 127 11.37 -4.99 -8.81
CA HIS A 127 12.56 -4.18 -8.57
C HIS A 127 12.22 -2.92 -7.74
N PRO A 128 13.01 -2.58 -6.70
CA PRO A 128 12.68 -1.46 -5.80
C PRO A 128 12.53 -0.12 -6.52
N HIS A 129 13.36 0.17 -7.54
CA HIS A 129 13.22 1.40 -8.34
C HIS A 129 11.92 1.46 -9.14
N GLU A 130 11.46 0.33 -9.68
CA GLU A 130 10.18 0.32 -10.40
C GLU A 130 9.01 0.56 -9.43
N VAL A 131 9.08 -0.02 -8.24
CA VAL A 131 8.09 0.21 -7.18
C VAL A 131 8.11 1.68 -6.75
N ALA A 132 9.29 2.26 -6.54
CA ALA A 132 9.46 3.66 -6.17
C ALA A 132 8.89 4.62 -7.22
N ALA A 133 9.26 4.45 -8.50
CA ALA A 133 8.73 5.25 -9.60
C ALA A 133 7.20 5.08 -9.78
N SER A 134 6.64 3.95 -9.33
CA SER A 134 5.20 3.70 -9.35
C SER A 134 4.47 4.38 -8.19
N LEU A 135 5.11 4.50 -7.03
CA LEU A 135 4.58 5.17 -5.84
C LEU A 135 4.71 6.69 -5.95
N GLU A 136 5.81 7.21 -6.51
CA GLU A 136 5.99 8.63 -6.78
C GLU A 136 4.83 9.18 -7.64
N ARG A 137 4.52 8.51 -8.77
CA ARG A 137 3.41 8.92 -9.64
C ARG A 137 2.04 8.89 -8.99
N ARG A 138 1.84 8.03 -7.98
CA ARG A 138 0.54 7.81 -7.35
C ARG A 138 0.35 8.68 -6.10
N GLU A 139 1.36 8.72 -5.25
CA GLU A 139 1.29 9.27 -3.89
C GLU A 139 2.23 10.48 -3.71
N GLY A 140 3.05 10.83 -4.70
CA GLY A 140 4.06 11.88 -4.59
C GLY A 140 5.21 11.55 -3.64
N PHE A 141 5.40 10.27 -3.30
CA PHE A 141 6.48 9.85 -2.41
C PHE A 141 7.83 10.03 -3.06
N ASP A 142 8.80 10.53 -2.30
CA ASP A 142 10.19 10.55 -2.71
C ASP A 142 10.73 9.11 -2.84
N GLN A 143 11.75 8.97 -3.68
CA GLN A 143 12.34 7.67 -4.01
C GLN A 143 12.91 6.96 -2.78
N ALA A 144 13.54 7.68 -1.85
CA ALA A 144 14.19 7.10 -0.68
C ALA A 144 13.16 6.49 0.27
N ARG A 145 12.07 7.22 0.57
CA ARG A 145 10.94 6.71 1.35
C ARG A 145 10.32 5.48 0.70
N ALA A 146 10.06 5.53 -0.60
CA ALA A 146 9.43 4.42 -1.32
C ALA A 146 10.29 3.14 -1.31
N ILE A 147 11.62 3.28 -1.44
CA ILE A 147 12.56 2.16 -1.34
C ILE A 147 12.61 1.59 0.09
N ALA A 148 12.66 2.45 1.11
CA ALA A 148 12.63 2.02 2.51
C ALA A 148 11.33 1.27 2.85
N LEU A 149 10.20 1.73 2.32
CA LEU A 149 8.92 1.04 2.44
C LEU A 149 8.93 -0.33 1.80
N TRP A 150 9.47 -0.42 0.57
CA TRP A 150 9.63 -1.70 -0.12
C TRP A 150 10.44 -2.67 0.74
N GLN A 151 11.59 -2.24 1.24
CA GLN A 151 12.47 -3.08 2.06
C GLN A 151 11.75 -3.61 3.30
N THR A 152 11.12 -2.72 4.06
CA THR A 152 10.42 -3.08 5.31
C THR A 152 9.31 -4.11 5.05
N HIS A 153 8.49 -3.88 4.03
CA HIS A 153 7.41 -4.81 3.70
C HIS A 153 7.90 -6.16 3.21
N MET A 154 9.02 -6.21 2.47
CA MET A 154 9.60 -7.48 2.01
C MET A 154 10.24 -8.25 3.17
N LEU A 155 10.91 -7.57 4.10
CA LEU A 155 11.42 -8.18 5.32
C LEU A 155 10.29 -8.73 6.21
N ASP A 156 9.20 -7.97 6.38
CA ASP A 156 8.02 -8.44 7.12
C ASP A 156 7.37 -9.65 6.43
N ALA A 157 7.18 -9.56 5.10
CA ALA A 157 6.64 -10.65 4.30
C ALA A 157 7.43 -11.94 4.47
N GLU A 158 8.76 -11.86 4.40
CA GLU A 158 9.63 -13.02 4.55
C GLU A 158 9.59 -13.54 5.99
N ARG A 159 9.86 -12.70 6.98
CA ARG A 159 9.94 -13.10 8.39
C ARG A 159 8.66 -13.78 8.87
N ASP A 160 7.51 -13.15 8.66
CA ASP A 160 6.25 -13.60 9.27
C ASP A 160 5.59 -14.75 8.50
N SER A 161 6.10 -15.07 7.30
CA SER A 161 5.66 -16.23 6.53
C SER A 161 6.54 -17.47 6.71
N ARG A 162 7.63 -17.39 7.48
CA ARG A 162 8.50 -18.54 7.77
C ARG A 162 7.69 -19.70 8.38
N GLY A 163 7.99 -20.92 7.94
CA GLY A 163 7.27 -22.12 8.37
C GLY A 163 5.93 -22.37 7.67
N LEU A 164 5.49 -21.46 6.79
CA LEU A 164 4.36 -21.68 5.89
C LEU A 164 4.87 -22.18 4.53
N VAL A 165 3.96 -22.70 3.72
CA VAL A 165 4.25 -22.95 2.31
C VAL A 165 4.13 -21.64 1.53
N ARG A 166 5.18 -21.31 0.77
CA ARG A 166 5.36 -20.01 0.12
C ARG A 166 5.73 -20.16 -1.34
N GLY A 167 5.26 -19.24 -2.17
CA GLY A 167 5.69 -19.07 -3.56
C GLY A 167 6.11 -17.64 -3.84
N PHE A 168 7.28 -17.45 -4.44
CA PHE A 168 7.79 -16.15 -4.85
C PHE A 168 7.64 -15.98 -6.36
N VAL A 169 7.15 -14.82 -6.81
CA VAL A 169 6.91 -14.57 -8.24
C VAL A 169 7.48 -13.21 -8.64
N ALA A 170 8.42 -13.19 -9.58
CA ALA A 170 8.89 -11.92 -10.14
C ALA A 170 7.81 -11.33 -11.07
N TYR A 171 7.48 -10.05 -10.86
CA TYR A 171 6.47 -9.34 -11.65
C TYR A 171 6.79 -9.36 -13.15
N ASN A 172 8.05 -9.15 -13.51
CA ASN A 172 8.47 -9.15 -14.92
C ASN A 172 8.43 -10.55 -15.53
N ALA A 173 8.66 -11.61 -14.74
CA ALA A 173 8.51 -12.99 -15.21
C ALA A 173 7.05 -13.34 -15.47
N LEU A 174 6.14 -12.96 -14.54
CA LEU A 174 4.69 -13.12 -14.72
C LEU A 174 4.19 -12.43 -15.99
N LEU A 175 4.74 -11.27 -16.32
CA LEU A 175 4.36 -10.53 -17.52
C LEU A 175 4.96 -11.11 -18.82
N ALA A 176 6.13 -11.73 -18.75
CA ALA A 176 6.82 -12.27 -19.90
C ALA A 176 6.29 -13.66 -20.30
N ASP A 177 6.09 -14.55 -19.33
CA ASP A 177 5.58 -15.91 -19.54
C ASP A 177 4.73 -16.32 -18.33
N TRP A 178 3.48 -15.87 -18.34
CA TRP A 178 2.56 -16.09 -17.24
C TRP A 178 2.22 -17.58 -17.06
N GLU A 179 2.20 -18.37 -18.13
CA GLU A 179 1.80 -19.78 -18.07
C GLU A 179 2.83 -20.59 -17.28
N THR A 180 4.11 -20.44 -17.64
CA THR A 180 5.21 -21.11 -16.94
C THR A 180 5.30 -20.65 -15.49
N GLU A 181 5.16 -19.34 -15.24
CA GLU A 181 5.26 -18.80 -13.88
C GLU A 181 4.10 -19.23 -12.98
N ILE A 182 2.89 -19.35 -13.49
CA ILE A 182 1.74 -19.84 -12.71
C ILE A 182 1.82 -21.34 -12.46
N ALA A 183 2.31 -22.14 -13.42
CA ALA A 183 2.58 -23.55 -13.18
C ALA A 183 3.62 -23.73 -12.06
N ARG A 184 4.76 -23.04 -12.14
CA ARG A 184 5.81 -23.05 -11.12
C ARG A 184 5.30 -22.57 -9.75
N LEU A 185 4.49 -21.52 -9.75
CA LEU A 185 3.86 -21.03 -8.52
C LEU A 185 2.94 -22.10 -7.91
N GLY A 186 2.11 -22.74 -8.74
CA GLY A 186 1.21 -23.80 -8.33
C GLY A 186 1.94 -24.96 -7.65
N ASP A 187 3.04 -25.40 -8.25
CA ASP A 187 3.92 -26.43 -7.67
C ASP A 187 4.51 -25.98 -6.32
N ALA A 188 5.03 -24.74 -6.26
CA ALA A 188 5.63 -24.20 -5.04
C ALA A 188 4.63 -24.10 -3.87
N ILE A 189 3.37 -23.76 -4.17
CA ILE A 189 2.32 -23.64 -3.14
C ILE A 189 1.47 -24.90 -2.95
N GLY A 190 1.71 -25.94 -3.74
CA GLY A 190 0.93 -27.18 -3.71
C GLY A 190 -0.54 -26.99 -4.07
N ILE A 191 -0.83 -26.14 -5.06
CA ILE A 191 -2.17 -25.91 -5.62
C ILE A 191 -2.06 -26.02 -7.14
N ASP A 192 -2.88 -26.88 -7.75
CA ASP A 192 -2.98 -26.96 -9.20
C ASP A 192 -3.72 -25.73 -9.75
N LEU A 193 -2.96 -24.69 -10.08
CA LEU A 193 -3.50 -23.45 -10.65
C LEU A 193 -3.75 -23.54 -12.17
N VAL A 194 -3.28 -24.59 -12.84
CA VAL A 194 -3.36 -24.71 -14.30
C VAL A 194 -4.52 -25.57 -14.76
N ALA A 195 -5.07 -26.44 -13.90
CA ALA A 195 -6.20 -27.30 -14.24
C ALA A 195 -7.45 -26.54 -14.70
N THR A 196 -7.75 -25.41 -14.06
CA THR A 196 -9.00 -24.64 -14.26
C THR A 196 -8.77 -23.26 -14.87
N VAL A 197 -7.59 -23.00 -15.44
CA VAL A 197 -7.23 -21.66 -15.92
C VAL A 197 -7.94 -21.27 -17.21
N ASP A 198 -8.57 -20.09 -17.20
CA ASP A 198 -9.04 -19.42 -18.43
C ASP A 198 -7.87 -18.69 -19.11
N ARG A 199 -7.16 -19.41 -19.99
CA ARG A 199 -5.95 -18.91 -20.68
C ARG A 199 -6.20 -17.64 -21.49
N ASP A 200 -7.37 -17.56 -22.14
CA ASP A 200 -7.75 -16.42 -22.96
C ASP A 200 -8.07 -15.19 -22.11
N ALA A 201 -8.74 -15.37 -20.98
CA ALA A 201 -8.98 -14.27 -20.04
C ALA A 201 -7.69 -13.75 -19.42
N VAL A 202 -6.77 -14.64 -19.02
CA VAL A 202 -5.48 -14.24 -18.45
C VAL A 202 -4.66 -13.45 -19.48
N SER A 203 -4.52 -13.99 -20.69
CA SER A 203 -3.75 -13.34 -21.76
C SER A 203 -4.30 -11.96 -22.13
N ARG A 204 -5.63 -11.82 -22.22
CA ARG A 204 -6.27 -10.51 -22.47
C ARG A 204 -6.03 -9.52 -21.33
N PHE A 205 -6.14 -9.98 -20.07
CA PHE A 205 -5.94 -9.12 -18.90
C PHE A 205 -4.49 -8.60 -18.80
N LEU A 206 -3.50 -9.49 -18.94
CA LEU A 206 -2.09 -9.11 -18.85
C LEU A 206 -1.64 -8.23 -20.04
N SER A 207 -2.17 -8.49 -21.24
CA SER A 207 -1.91 -7.65 -22.43
C SER A 207 -2.33 -6.19 -22.25
N ALA A 208 -3.42 -5.94 -21.51
CA ALA A 208 -3.84 -4.57 -21.18
C ALA A 208 -2.87 -3.91 -20.17
N GLY A 209 -2.38 -4.67 -19.18
CA GLY A 209 -1.46 -4.17 -18.15
C GLY A 209 -0.03 -3.89 -18.67
N LEU A 210 0.46 -4.69 -19.61
CA LEU A 210 1.78 -4.54 -20.24
C LEU A 210 1.99 -3.15 -20.87
N ARG A 211 0.94 -2.54 -21.41
CA ARG A 211 1.01 -1.23 -22.11
C ARG A 211 1.32 -0.05 -21.18
N HIS A 212 1.19 -0.21 -19.87
CA HIS A 212 1.29 0.90 -18.89
C HIS A 212 2.51 0.82 -17.95
N HIS A 213 3.36 -0.21 -18.08
CA HIS A 213 4.31 -0.56 -17.03
C HIS A 213 5.78 -0.72 -17.43
N VAL A 214 6.16 -0.29 -18.63
CA VAL A 214 7.58 -0.20 -19.04
C VAL A 214 8.19 1.06 -18.43
N VAL A 215 8.61 0.96 -17.16
CA VAL A 215 9.58 1.90 -16.58
C VAL A 215 10.85 1.08 -16.41
N GLY A 216 11.90 1.47 -17.14
CA GLY A 216 13.21 0.82 -16.99
C GLY A 216 13.71 0.92 -15.55
N PRO A 217 14.51 -0.04 -15.06
CA PRO A 217 15.17 0.11 -13.78
C PRO A 217 15.95 1.44 -13.80
N GLY A 218 15.74 2.31 -12.83
CA GLY A 218 16.58 3.50 -12.70
C GLY A 218 18.05 3.08 -12.54
N ASP A 219 18.95 3.73 -13.27
CA ASP A 219 20.39 3.41 -13.34
C ASP A 219 21.15 3.64 -12.01
N ALA A 220 20.48 4.19 -10.99
CA ALA A 220 21.07 4.37 -9.68
C ALA A 220 21.38 3.01 -9.01
N ALA A 221 22.45 2.95 -8.22
CA ALA A 221 22.71 1.79 -7.39
C ALA A 221 21.73 1.74 -6.21
N LEU A 222 21.21 0.55 -5.90
CA LEU A 222 20.42 0.34 -4.68
C LEU A 222 21.32 0.46 -3.44
N PRO A 223 20.82 1.03 -2.32
CA PRO A 223 21.52 0.95 -1.03
C PRO A 223 21.82 -0.51 -0.66
N GLU A 224 22.96 -0.78 -0.01
CA GLU A 224 23.46 -2.16 0.17
C GLU A 224 22.43 -3.08 0.84
N TRP A 225 21.77 -2.64 1.92
CA TRP A 225 20.73 -3.44 2.57
C TRP A 225 19.55 -3.74 1.65
N VAL A 226 19.16 -2.78 0.81
CA VAL A 226 18.05 -2.96 -0.14
C VAL A 226 18.46 -3.93 -1.25
N ALA A 227 19.68 -3.79 -1.76
CA ALA A 227 20.25 -4.70 -2.74
C ALA A 227 20.35 -6.13 -2.19
N GLY A 228 20.75 -6.27 -0.92
CA GLY A 228 20.77 -7.56 -0.20
C GLY A 228 19.39 -8.21 -0.13
N VAL A 229 18.36 -7.47 0.32
CA VAL A 229 16.98 -7.99 0.34
C VAL A 229 16.50 -8.36 -1.06
N TYR A 230 16.76 -7.52 -2.07
CA TYR A 230 16.34 -7.80 -3.44
C TYR A 230 17.01 -9.06 -4.02
N ARG A 231 18.33 -9.21 -3.82
CA ARG A 231 19.07 -10.42 -4.24
C ARG A 231 18.49 -11.68 -3.57
N TRP A 232 18.21 -11.61 -2.27
CA TRP A 232 17.59 -12.73 -1.54
C TRP A 232 16.22 -13.10 -2.13
N MET A 233 15.37 -12.10 -2.39
CA MET A 233 14.03 -12.32 -2.96
C MET A 233 14.08 -12.90 -4.37
N MET A 234 15.04 -12.47 -5.19
CA MET A 234 15.23 -13.01 -6.54
C MET A 234 15.76 -14.45 -6.53
N ALA A 235 16.64 -14.80 -5.58
CA ALA A 235 17.04 -16.20 -5.39
C ALA A 235 15.83 -17.08 -5.02
N ALA A 236 14.96 -16.59 -4.14
CA ALA A 236 13.74 -17.28 -3.76
C ALA A 236 12.76 -17.44 -4.95
N VAL A 237 12.67 -16.45 -5.84
CA VAL A 237 11.92 -16.58 -7.11
C VAL A 237 12.48 -17.74 -7.97
N SER A 238 13.79 -17.93 -7.98
CA SER A 238 14.44 -19.05 -8.68
C SER A 238 14.33 -20.40 -7.95
N GLY A 239 13.54 -20.48 -6.87
CA GLY A 239 13.33 -21.71 -6.08
C GLY A 239 14.42 -21.99 -5.06
N GLN A 240 15.32 -21.04 -4.82
CA GLN A 240 16.39 -21.16 -3.83
C GLN A 240 16.15 -20.14 -2.72
N GLU A 241 15.55 -20.55 -1.60
CA GLU A 241 15.45 -19.69 -0.41
C GLU A 241 16.81 -19.66 0.31
N PRO A 242 17.55 -18.53 0.28
CA PRO A 242 18.82 -18.44 1.02
C PRO A 242 18.58 -18.43 2.54
N PRO A 243 19.64 -18.60 3.36
CA PRO A 243 19.51 -18.56 4.81
C PRO A 243 18.79 -17.30 5.31
N CYS A 244 17.85 -17.46 6.23
CA CYS A 244 17.11 -16.35 6.84
C CYS A 244 18.03 -15.39 7.62
N GLY A 245 19.18 -15.89 8.10
CA GLY A 245 20.17 -15.10 8.85
C GLY A 245 20.66 -13.86 8.11
N ASP A 246 20.69 -13.89 6.76
CA ASP A 246 21.09 -12.75 5.94
C ASP A 246 20.09 -11.59 6.09
N LEU A 247 18.79 -11.90 6.03
CA LEU A 247 17.72 -10.93 6.21
C LEU A 247 17.54 -10.52 7.66
N ASP A 248 17.73 -11.45 8.60
CA ASP A 248 17.69 -11.15 10.04
C ASP A 248 18.80 -10.16 10.43
N GLY A 249 20.00 -10.31 9.86
CA GLY A 249 21.09 -9.36 10.07
C GLY A 249 20.75 -7.94 9.57
N ILE A 250 20.14 -7.84 8.39
CA ILE A 250 19.67 -6.56 7.84
C ILE A 250 18.58 -5.96 8.73
N ALA A 251 17.57 -6.74 9.11
CA ALA A 251 16.48 -6.30 9.97
C ALA A 251 16.98 -5.84 11.36
N ALA A 252 17.94 -6.55 11.94
CA ALA A 252 18.56 -6.18 13.21
C ALA A 252 19.35 -4.86 13.10
N ALA A 253 20.12 -4.66 12.02
CA ALA A 253 20.85 -3.43 11.78
C ALA A 253 19.89 -2.23 11.58
N MET A 254 18.79 -2.44 10.85
CA MET A 254 17.72 -1.45 10.71
C MET A 254 17.07 -1.12 12.05
N ALA A 255 16.78 -2.11 12.89
CA ALA A 255 16.22 -1.89 14.22
C ALA A 255 17.15 -1.07 15.12
N GLN A 256 18.46 -1.34 15.08
CA GLN A 256 19.46 -0.54 15.81
C GLN A 256 19.52 0.90 15.30
N ALA A 257 19.52 1.10 13.97
CA ALA A 257 19.49 2.43 13.38
C ALA A 257 18.22 3.20 13.77
N ASN A 258 17.06 2.53 13.74
CA ASN A 258 15.78 3.10 14.16
C ASN A 258 15.73 3.43 15.66
N ALA A 259 16.36 2.63 16.52
CA ALA A 259 16.44 2.92 17.95
C ALA A 259 17.23 4.22 18.23
N TYR A 260 18.24 4.51 17.40
CA TYR A 260 19.05 5.72 17.53
C TYR A 260 18.43 6.94 16.82
N TYR A 261 18.10 6.81 15.53
CA TYR A 261 17.58 7.91 14.72
C TYR A 261 16.06 8.12 14.84
N GLY A 262 15.30 7.10 15.23
CA GLY A 262 13.84 7.15 15.31
C GLY A 262 13.31 8.30 16.16
N PRO A 263 13.81 8.52 17.40
CA PRO A 263 13.41 9.66 18.21
C PRO A 263 13.72 11.02 17.56
N VAL A 264 14.85 11.11 16.83
CA VAL A 264 15.24 12.34 16.11
C VAL A 264 14.29 12.60 14.94
N VAL A 265 14.00 11.58 14.13
CA VAL A 265 13.06 11.68 13.01
C VAL A 265 11.66 12.05 13.52
N ALA A 266 11.17 11.38 14.58
CA ALA A 266 9.85 11.67 15.15
C ALA A 266 9.73 13.11 15.68
N ALA A 267 10.80 13.64 16.29
CA ALA A 267 10.84 15.04 16.73
C ALA A 267 10.76 16.01 15.54
N LEU A 268 11.52 15.75 14.47
CA LEU A 268 11.48 16.55 13.24
C LEU A 268 10.12 16.50 12.53
N GLU A 269 9.48 15.33 12.48
CA GLU A 269 8.14 15.16 11.93
C GLU A 269 7.10 15.95 12.75
N THR A 270 7.20 15.91 14.07
CA THR A 270 6.31 16.66 14.97
C THR A 270 6.49 18.17 14.80
N GLU A 271 7.75 18.63 14.70
CA GLU A 271 8.06 20.04 14.43
C GLU A 271 7.52 20.49 13.07
N LEU A 272 7.71 19.66 12.02
CA LEU A 272 7.19 19.94 10.68
C LEU A 272 5.66 20.01 10.67
N ALA A 273 4.97 19.06 11.31
CA ALA A 273 3.51 19.03 11.39
C ALA A 273 2.96 20.26 12.12
N THR A 274 3.64 20.69 13.20
CA THR A 274 3.29 21.91 13.94
C THR A 274 3.41 23.13 13.04
N ARG A 275 4.55 23.29 12.35
CA ARG A 275 4.78 24.39 11.40
C ARG A 275 3.79 24.40 10.24
N MET A 276 3.43 23.23 9.73
CA MET A 276 2.42 23.12 8.67
C MET A 276 1.04 23.58 9.15
N THR A 277 0.66 23.22 10.38
CA THR A 277 -0.60 23.63 11.00
C THR A 277 -0.63 25.14 11.24
N GLU A 278 0.46 25.71 11.78
CA GLU A 278 0.61 27.16 11.94
C GLU A 278 0.53 27.89 10.60
N ARG A 279 1.21 27.37 9.57
CA ARG A 279 1.16 27.96 8.22
C ARG A 279 -0.26 27.93 7.65
N GLN A 280 -0.98 26.82 7.81
CA GLN A 280 -2.36 26.70 7.34
C GLN A 280 -3.26 27.71 8.05
N HIS A 281 -3.14 27.84 9.37
CA HIS A 281 -3.87 28.84 10.14
C HIS A 281 -3.64 30.28 9.64
N TRP A 282 -2.39 30.63 9.30
CA TRP A 282 -2.07 31.95 8.75
C TRP A 282 -2.63 32.15 7.33
N ILE A 283 -2.65 31.11 6.51
CA ILE A 283 -3.28 31.14 5.18
C ILE A 283 -4.78 31.40 5.33
N ASP A 284 -5.46 30.64 6.19
CA ASP A 284 -6.90 30.77 6.40
C ASP A 284 -7.24 32.17 6.94
N THR A 285 -6.45 32.67 7.89
CA THR A 285 -6.59 34.03 8.43
C THR A 285 -6.39 35.10 7.35
N ALA A 286 -5.44 34.91 6.43
CA ALA A 286 -5.20 35.83 5.34
C ALA A 286 -6.35 35.83 4.33
N VAL A 287 -6.90 34.65 4.01
CA VAL A 287 -8.09 34.50 3.15
C VAL A 287 -9.29 35.21 3.76
N ASP A 288 -9.56 35.02 5.06
CA ASP A 288 -10.67 35.69 5.76
C ASP A 288 -10.51 37.22 5.75
N ARG A 289 -9.30 37.72 6.02
CA ARG A 289 -9.02 39.17 5.97
C ARG A 289 -9.18 39.73 4.56
N TYR A 290 -8.75 39.00 3.54
CA TYR A 290 -8.92 39.41 2.15
C TYR A 290 -10.40 39.49 1.77
N ALA A 291 -11.22 38.52 2.20
CA ALA A 291 -12.67 38.56 1.99
C ALA A 291 -13.33 39.80 2.63
N ILE A 292 -12.94 40.15 3.86
CA ILE A 292 -13.42 41.36 4.55
C ILE A 292 -13.03 42.63 3.77
N ILE A 293 -11.78 42.71 3.28
CA ILE A 293 -11.32 43.86 2.48
C ILE A 293 -12.14 43.98 1.20
N GLU A 294 -12.44 42.87 0.52
CA GLU A 294 -13.21 42.90 -0.73
C GLU A 294 -14.68 43.28 -0.48
N ASP A 295 -15.26 42.87 0.65
CA ASP A 295 -16.59 43.32 1.09
C ASP A 295 -16.63 44.82 1.39
N LEU A 296 -15.66 45.33 2.15
CA LEU A 296 -15.53 46.76 2.41
C LEU A 296 -15.34 47.55 1.13
N ARG A 297 -14.54 47.04 0.19
CA ARG A 297 -14.32 47.66 -1.11
C ARG A 297 -15.63 47.74 -1.91
N ARG A 298 -16.40 46.66 -1.97
CA ARG A 298 -17.72 46.64 -2.62
C ARG A 298 -18.69 47.64 -1.98
N GLU A 299 -18.67 47.78 -0.65
CA GLU A 299 -19.54 48.72 0.05
C GLU A 299 -19.13 50.19 -0.19
N ILE A 300 -17.83 50.48 -0.21
CA ILE A 300 -17.31 51.81 -0.59
C ILE A 300 -17.72 52.16 -2.02
N GLU A 301 -17.60 51.23 -2.96
CA GLU A 301 -18.02 51.43 -4.36
C GLU A 301 -19.53 51.71 -4.45
N ARG A 302 -20.37 50.98 -3.70
CA ARG A 302 -21.83 51.23 -3.61
C ARG A 302 -22.15 52.62 -3.04
N LEU A 303 -21.53 52.99 -1.92
CA LEU A 303 -21.77 54.29 -1.28
C LEU A 303 -21.29 55.44 -2.16
N SER A 304 -20.19 55.27 -2.88
CA SER A 304 -19.67 56.28 -3.82
C SER A 304 -20.58 56.46 -5.04
N ALA A 305 -21.26 55.40 -5.47
CA ALA A 305 -22.26 55.49 -6.54
C ALA A 305 -23.57 56.19 -6.11
N PHE A 306 -23.77 56.42 -4.81
CA PHE A 306 -24.96 57.04 -4.23
C PHE A 306 -24.85 58.56 -4.00
N GLN A 307 -23.79 59.23 -4.51
CA GLN A 307 -23.75 60.70 -4.48
C GLN A 307 -24.95 61.28 -5.26
N PRO A 308 -25.90 61.98 -4.61
CA PRO A 308 -26.97 62.66 -5.34
C PRO A 308 -26.37 63.82 -6.12
N ASP A 309 -26.78 63.99 -7.38
CA ASP A 309 -26.50 65.18 -8.18
C ASP A 309 -26.85 66.44 -7.37
N ALA A 310 -25.83 67.09 -6.81
CA ALA A 310 -25.94 68.44 -6.31
C ALA A 310 -25.95 69.40 -7.52
N ALA A 311 -27.00 69.29 -8.34
CA ALA A 311 -27.35 70.28 -9.34
C ALA A 311 -28.38 71.25 -8.74
N GLY A 312 -27.98 72.50 -8.56
CA GLY A 312 -28.89 73.64 -8.71
C GLY A 312 -29.35 74.36 -7.44
N VAL A 313 -28.48 75.18 -6.86
CA VAL A 313 -28.87 76.48 -6.24
C VAL A 313 -27.68 77.42 -6.53
N GLY A 314 -27.71 78.25 -7.57
CA GLY A 314 -28.52 79.46 -7.66
C GLY A 314 -27.66 80.68 -7.31
N SER A 315 -26.78 81.12 -8.24
CA SER A 315 -26.10 82.41 -8.13
C SER A 315 -26.87 83.47 -8.92
N ASN A 316 -27.76 84.17 -8.24
CA ASN A 316 -28.31 85.46 -8.68
C ASN A 316 -27.60 86.53 -7.85
N SER A 317 -26.70 87.30 -8.46
CA SER A 317 -26.26 88.66 -8.10
C SER A 317 -25.27 89.15 -9.15
#